data_AF-V4NXD9-F1
#
_entry.id   AF-V4NXD9-F1
#
_cell.length_a   1.000
_cell.length_b   1.000
_cell.length_c   1.000
_cell.angle_alpha   90.00
_cell.angle_beta   90.00
_cell.angle_gamma   90.00
#
_symmetry.space_group_name_H-M   'P 1'
#
loop_
_entity.id
_entity.type
_entity.pdbx_description
1 polymer ?
#
loop_
_entity_poly.entity_id
_entity_poly.type
_entity_poly.pdbx_seq_one_letter_code
_entity_poly.pdbx_strand_id
1 'polypeptide(L)'
;MPTPYPKNVPGDFYVEDKCCLTCNIPIDIAPDHFTMDDQQCYVSRQPQTPDELDRTLLAMNSQEVDCIHYRGEDREVIRRLVETGEWCSVDNPTRRFFEQRLRNVARVTAPGMTTWTLLTQLFEKPLMSRDYYEGRPSYRFSQFTESEHGVMVQITWHEDWHALTVTRIADDMFLFRLKAAHRGERGFSRLIHHWLKDLPIVSDVQWLSQDEFDKGLPGQPAPD
;
A
#
# COMPACT_ATOMS: atom_id res chain seq x y z
N MET A 1 -8.66 -19.44 17.25
CA MET A 1 -7.55 -18.53 16.91
C MET A 1 -6.36 -19.41 16.58
N PRO A 2 -5.57 -19.04 15.55
CA PRO A 2 -4.32 -19.71 15.20
C PRO A 2 -3.38 -19.82 16.40
N THR A 3 -2.51 -20.84 16.40
CA THR A 3 -1.50 -20.99 17.45
C THR A 3 -0.24 -20.22 17.04
N PRO A 4 0.24 -19.22 17.81
CA PRO A 4 1.47 -18.51 17.46
C PRO A 4 2.70 -19.41 17.55
N TYR A 5 3.63 -19.27 16.60
CA TYR A 5 4.94 -19.93 16.69
C TYR A 5 5.70 -19.48 17.95
N PRO A 6 6.33 -20.37 18.73
CA PRO A 6 6.92 -20.03 20.03
C PRO A 6 8.03 -18.97 20.01
N LYS A 7 8.71 -18.75 18.88
CA LYS A 7 9.78 -17.73 18.77
C LYS A 7 9.27 -16.33 18.42
N ASN A 8 7.99 -16.16 18.10
CA ASN A 8 7.44 -14.81 17.93
C ASN A 8 7.69 -14.00 19.21
N VAL A 9 8.17 -12.77 19.07
CA VAL A 9 8.22 -11.85 20.19
C VAL A 9 6.80 -11.49 20.64
N PRO A 10 6.58 -11.20 21.94
CA PRO A 10 5.27 -10.74 22.41
C PRO A 10 4.80 -9.49 21.66
N GLY A 11 3.51 -9.45 21.31
CA GLY A 11 2.88 -8.32 20.63
C GLY A 11 1.66 -8.71 19.80
N ASP A 12 1.22 -7.79 18.95
CA ASP A 12 -0.02 -7.92 18.19
C ASP A 12 0.16 -8.68 16.87
N PHE A 13 1.33 -8.55 16.24
CA PHE A 13 1.68 -9.31 15.04
C PHE A 13 2.37 -10.61 15.41
N TYR A 14 2.03 -11.71 14.75
CA TYR A 14 2.67 -13.00 14.94
C TYR A 14 2.55 -13.88 13.70
N VAL A 15 3.47 -14.84 13.54
CA VAL A 15 3.35 -15.91 12.54
C VAL A 15 2.74 -17.16 13.18
N GLU A 16 1.75 -17.76 12.53
CA GLU A 16 1.16 -19.03 12.93
C GLU A 16 2.19 -20.18 12.91
N ASP A 17 2.12 -21.05 13.92
CA ASP A 17 2.91 -22.28 14.00
C ASP A 17 2.56 -23.24 12.84
N LYS A 18 3.58 -23.74 12.14
CA LYS A 18 3.50 -24.71 11.03
C LYS A 18 2.74 -24.26 9.79
N CYS A 19 2.50 -22.96 9.63
CA CYS A 19 1.86 -22.41 8.43
C CYS A 19 2.87 -22.03 7.34
N CYS A 20 4.05 -21.52 7.74
CA CYS A 20 5.01 -20.90 6.84
C CYS A 20 5.56 -21.85 5.75
N LEU A 21 5.65 -21.36 4.51
CA LEU A 21 6.23 -22.07 3.36
C LEU A 21 7.72 -21.77 3.13
N THR A 22 8.37 -21.00 4.00
CA THR A 22 9.79 -20.60 3.86
C THR A 22 10.12 -19.84 2.56
N CYS A 23 9.16 -19.04 2.04
CA CYS A 23 9.29 -18.30 0.79
C CYS A 23 10.14 -17.01 0.87
N ASN A 24 10.63 -16.63 2.05
CA ASN A 24 11.36 -15.39 2.36
C ASN A 24 10.63 -14.05 2.13
N ILE A 25 9.44 -14.03 1.53
CA ILE A 25 8.70 -12.77 1.24
C ILE A 25 8.62 -11.82 2.46
N PRO A 26 8.26 -12.26 3.68
CA PRO A 26 8.16 -11.34 4.81
C PRO A 26 9.51 -10.74 5.22
N ILE A 27 10.59 -11.50 5.05
CA ILE A 27 11.96 -11.08 5.37
C ILE A 27 12.45 -10.08 4.32
N ASP A 28 12.17 -10.31 3.04
CA ASP A 28 12.57 -9.41 1.96
C ASP A 28 11.86 -8.05 2.06
N ILE A 29 10.59 -8.05 2.48
CA ILE A 29 9.77 -6.84 2.61
C ILE A 29 10.04 -6.08 3.91
N ALA A 30 10.19 -6.79 5.03
CA ALA A 30 10.29 -6.21 6.37
C ALA A 30 11.37 -6.93 7.21
N PRO A 31 12.66 -6.86 6.81
CA PRO A 31 13.75 -7.63 7.40
C PRO A 31 14.01 -7.30 8.88
N ASP A 32 13.64 -6.09 9.32
CA ASP A 32 13.79 -5.67 10.72
C ASP A 32 12.72 -6.26 11.65
N HIS A 33 11.69 -6.90 11.10
CA HIS A 33 10.51 -7.39 11.81
C HIS A 33 10.32 -8.89 11.69
N PHE A 34 10.72 -9.47 10.56
CA PHE A 34 10.65 -10.90 10.32
C PHE A 34 12.04 -11.51 10.17
N THR A 35 12.21 -12.67 10.76
CA THR A 35 13.38 -13.51 10.53
C THR A 35 12.94 -14.96 10.48
N MET A 36 13.85 -15.88 10.22
CA MET A 36 13.56 -17.31 10.10
C MET A 36 14.61 -18.11 10.84
N ASP A 37 14.16 -19.21 11.43
CA ASP A 37 15.05 -20.26 11.94
C ASP A 37 14.99 -21.49 11.04
N ASP A 38 15.53 -22.61 11.51
CA ASP A 38 15.57 -23.87 10.76
C ASP A 38 14.17 -24.45 10.45
N GLN A 39 13.09 -23.90 11.00
CA GLN A 39 11.71 -24.40 10.83
C GLN A 39 10.82 -23.43 10.06
N GLN A 40 10.74 -22.16 10.48
CA GLN A 40 9.82 -21.20 9.86
C GLN A 40 10.18 -19.73 10.13
N CYS A 41 9.53 -18.84 9.38
CA CYS A 41 9.53 -17.41 9.68
C CYS A 41 8.80 -17.12 11.01
N TYR A 42 9.25 -16.07 11.69
CA TYR A 42 8.64 -15.55 12.91
C TYR A 42 8.86 -14.04 13.05
N VAL A 43 8.01 -13.40 13.85
CA VAL A 43 8.16 -11.97 14.19
C VAL A 43 9.27 -11.84 15.23
N SER A 44 10.39 -11.22 14.85
CA SER A 44 11.53 -10.92 15.73
C SER A 44 11.41 -9.56 16.41
N ARG A 45 10.59 -8.65 15.85
CA ARG A 45 10.34 -7.32 16.41
C ARG A 45 8.99 -6.76 15.95
N GLN A 46 8.21 -6.21 16.88
CA GLN A 46 6.96 -5.51 16.55
C GLN A 46 7.24 -4.15 15.90
N PRO A 47 6.39 -3.67 14.97
CA PRO A 47 6.48 -2.31 14.46
C PRO A 47 6.23 -1.28 15.57
N GLN A 48 7.01 -0.19 15.56
CA GLN A 48 6.96 0.91 16.54
C GLN A 48 6.70 2.27 15.88
N THR A 49 6.87 2.37 14.56
CA THR A 49 6.65 3.61 13.78
C THR A 49 5.64 3.38 12.65
N PRO A 50 5.02 4.44 12.11
CA PRO A 50 4.11 4.32 10.97
C PRO A 50 4.75 3.63 9.75
N ASP A 51 6.01 3.93 9.45
CA ASP A 51 6.70 3.31 8.31
C ASP A 51 7.03 1.83 8.54
N GLU A 52 7.32 1.45 9.78
CA GLU A 52 7.51 0.05 10.18
C GLU A 52 6.19 -0.73 10.10
N LEU A 53 5.09 -0.11 10.53
CA LEU A 53 3.76 -0.67 10.38
C LEU A 53 3.40 -0.84 8.90
N ASP A 54 3.65 0.16 8.06
CA ASP A 54 3.40 0.09 6.61
C ASP A 54 4.14 -1.09 5.97
N ARG A 55 5.41 -1.33 6.33
CA ARG A 55 6.18 -2.49 5.85
C ARG A 55 5.64 -3.83 6.38
N THR A 56 5.20 -3.87 7.64
CA THR A 56 4.62 -5.07 8.25
C THR A 56 3.30 -5.45 7.57
N LEU A 57 2.42 -4.47 7.32
CA LEU A 57 1.17 -4.68 6.60
C LEU A 57 1.41 -5.03 5.13
N LEU A 58 2.44 -4.46 4.51
CA LEU A 58 2.90 -4.86 3.18
C LEU A 58 3.30 -6.32 3.14
N ALA A 59 4.04 -6.83 4.14
CA ALA A 59 4.41 -8.24 4.21
C ALA A 59 3.18 -9.15 4.35
N MET A 60 2.20 -8.76 5.17
CA MET A 60 0.92 -9.49 5.27
C MET A 60 0.19 -9.55 3.93
N ASN A 61 0.14 -8.44 3.18
CA ASN A 61 -0.52 -8.38 1.88
C ASN A 61 0.21 -9.12 0.74
N SER A 62 1.44 -9.55 0.98
CA SER A 62 2.29 -10.19 -0.02
C SER A 62 2.56 -11.66 0.29
N GLN A 63 2.04 -12.18 1.40
CA GLN A 63 2.22 -13.58 1.77
C GLN A 63 1.51 -14.51 0.77
N GLU A 64 2.12 -15.65 0.50
CA GLU A 64 1.53 -16.68 -0.38
C GLU A 64 0.37 -17.43 0.30
N VAL A 65 0.43 -17.46 1.63
CA VAL A 65 -0.51 -18.12 2.54
C VAL A 65 -0.69 -17.25 3.78
N ASP A 66 -1.91 -17.12 4.27
CA ASP A 66 -2.35 -16.24 5.37
C ASP A 66 -1.75 -16.64 6.75
N CYS A 67 -0.43 -16.71 6.88
CA CYS A 67 0.29 -17.17 8.07
C CYS A 67 0.66 -16.06 9.04
N ILE A 68 0.75 -14.81 8.58
CA ILE A 68 1.00 -13.66 9.43
C ILE A 68 -0.36 -13.15 9.91
N HIS A 69 -0.53 -13.08 11.23
CA HIS A 69 -1.77 -12.68 11.87
C HIS A 69 -1.60 -11.40 12.69
N TYR A 70 -2.73 -10.70 12.85
CA TYR A 70 -2.87 -9.56 13.74
C TYR A 70 -3.97 -9.81 14.77
N ARG A 71 -3.61 -9.80 16.06
CA ARG A 71 -4.53 -9.98 17.19
C ARG A 71 -4.81 -8.73 18.01
N GLY A 72 -4.24 -7.60 17.63
CA GLY A 72 -4.39 -6.34 18.36
C GLY A 72 -5.79 -5.72 18.22
N GLU A 73 -5.97 -4.54 18.82
CA GLU A 73 -7.24 -3.81 18.85
C GLU A 73 -7.22 -2.49 18.07
N ASP A 74 -6.10 -2.15 17.43
CA ASP A 74 -6.00 -0.91 16.66
C ASP A 74 -6.95 -0.96 15.46
N ARG A 75 -7.99 -0.11 15.52
CA ARG A 75 -9.04 -0.05 14.51
C ARG A 75 -8.51 0.33 13.14
N GLU A 76 -7.45 1.13 13.07
CA GLU A 76 -6.86 1.54 11.80
C GLU A 76 -6.09 0.38 11.16
N VAL A 77 -5.36 -0.40 11.97
CA VAL A 77 -4.69 -1.62 11.49
C VAL A 77 -5.73 -2.63 10.98
N ILE A 78 -6.78 -2.87 11.76
CA ILE A 78 -7.87 -3.79 11.39
C ILE A 78 -8.56 -3.31 10.10
N ARG A 79 -8.85 -2.01 9.99
CA ARG A 79 -9.44 -1.41 8.79
C ARG A 79 -8.57 -1.69 7.57
N ARG A 80 -7.29 -1.34 7.63
CA ARG A 80 -6.34 -1.51 6.51
C ARG A 80 -6.25 -2.96 6.06
N LEU A 81 -6.10 -3.90 7.00
CA LEU A 81 -6.04 -5.34 6.69
C LEU A 81 -7.35 -5.86 6.06
N VAL A 82 -8.51 -5.50 6.60
CA VAL A 82 -9.79 -5.95 6.02
C VAL A 82 -10.04 -5.31 4.65
N GLU A 83 -9.72 -4.03 4.49
CA GLU A 83 -9.92 -3.32 3.22
C GLU A 83 -9.06 -3.92 2.09
N THR A 84 -7.83 -4.38 2.41
CA THR A 84 -6.97 -5.07 1.44
C THR A 84 -7.33 -6.53 1.18
N GLY A 85 -8.06 -7.19 2.07
CA GLY A 85 -8.48 -8.59 1.89
C GLY A 85 -7.87 -9.56 2.90
N GLU A 86 -7.01 -9.10 3.80
CA GLU A 86 -6.39 -9.85 4.89
C GLU A 86 -7.37 -10.15 6.05
N TRP A 87 -8.66 -10.28 5.75
CA TRP A 87 -9.70 -10.46 6.77
C TRP A 87 -9.51 -11.75 7.59
N CYS A 88 -9.05 -12.83 6.95
CA CYS A 88 -8.75 -14.11 7.60
C CYS A 88 -7.59 -14.00 8.59
N SER A 89 -6.65 -13.09 8.32
CA SER A 89 -5.43 -12.85 9.07
C SER A 89 -5.65 -11.99 10.34
N VAL A 90 -6.83 -11.38 10.51
CA VAL A 90 -7.14 -10.55 11.68
C VAL A 90 -7.92 -11.35 12.71
N ASP A 91 -7.40 -11.64 13.89
CA ASP A 91 -8.14 -12.43 14.91
C ASP A 91 -9.24 -11.66 15.63
N ASN A 92 -9.15 -10.33 15.61
CA ASN A 92 -10.04 -9.47 16.36
C ASN A 92 -11.46 -9.50 15.77
N PRO A 93 -12.51 -9.79 16.55
CA PRO A 93 -13.89 -9.88 16.05
C PRO A 93 -14.44 -8.54 15.52
N THR A 94 -13.83 -7.40 15.88
CA THR A 94 -14.22 -6.09 15.33
C THR A 94 -13.94 -5.98 13.83
N ARG A 95 -13.13 -6.89 13.24
CA ARG A 95 -12.96 -7.03 11.79
C ARG A 95 -14.28 -7.10 11.02
N ARG A 96 -15.35 -7.61 11.63
CA ARG A 96 -16.70 -7.72 11.04
C ARG A 96 -17.38 -6.38 10.73
N PHE A 97 -16.87 -5.29 11.30
CA PHE A 97 -17.38 -3.93 11.06
C PHE A 97 -16.72 -3.23 9.89
N PHE A 98 -15.72 -3.89 9.28
CA PHE A 98 -15.03 -3.41 8.11
C PHE A 98 -15.37 -4.31 6.94
N GLU A 99 -15.33 -3.73 5.75
CA GLU A 99 -15.58 -4.42 4.51
C GLU A 99 -14.43 -4.12 3.56
N GLN A 100 -14.26 -5.00 2.60
CA GLN A 100 -13.24 -4.84 1.59
C GLN A 100 -13.52 -3.58 0.75
N ARG A 101 -12.55 -2.67 0.62
CA ARG A 101 -12.75 -1.36 -0.01
C ARG A 101 -11.59 -1.02 -0.92
N LEU A 102 -11.90 -0.41 -2.07
CA LEU A 102 -10.89 0.08 -3.01
C LEU A 102 -10.76 1.60 -2.87
N ARG A 103 -9.59 2.07 -2.43
CA ARG A 103 -9.26 3.49 -2.31
C ARG A 103 -8.53 4.00 -3.55
N ASN A 104 -9.28 4.40 -4.56
CA ASN A 104 -8.73 4.79 -5.86
C ASN A 104 -8.78 6.30 -6.14
N VAL A 105 -9.12 7.10 -5.14
CA VAL A 105 -9.10 8.57 -5.24
C VAL A 105 -8.21 9.12 -4.14
N ALA A 106 -7.34 10.09 -4.43
CA ALA A 106 -6.59 10.79 -3.41
C ALA A 106 -6.65 12.30 -3.59
N ARG A 107 -6.80 13.03 -2.48
CA ARG A 107 -6.51 14.46 -2.41
C ARG A 107 -5.09 14.62 -1.91
N VAL A 108 -4.28 15.39 -2.62
CA VAL A 108 -2.85 15.58 -2.34
C VAL A 108 -2.56 17.06 -2.22
N THR A 109 -1.96 17.47 -1.10
CA THR A 109 -1.47 18.83 -0.90
C THR A 109 0.02 18.90 -1.24
N ALA A 110 0.36 19.67 -2.28
CA ALA A 110 1.72 19.87 -2.76
C ALA A 110 1.94 21.35 -3.16
N PRO A 111 2.32 22.21 -2.19
CA PRO A 111 2.35 23.64 -2.40
C PRO A 111 3.32 24.11 -3.49
N GLY A 112 2.91 25.12 -4.26
CA GLY A 112 3.76 25.75 -5.28
C GLY A 112 4.10 24.86 -6.48
N MET A 113 3.43 23.72 -6.64
CA MET A 113 3.64 22.83 -7.78
C MET A 113 2.67 23.09 -8.92
N THR A 114 3.13 22.82 -10.14
CA THR A 114 2.25 22.56 -11.28
C THR A 114 1.96 21.06 -11.37
N THR A 115 0.88 20.67 -12.05
CA THR A 115 0.57 19.24 -12.28
C THR A 115 1.74 18.52 -12.97
N TRP A 116 2.37 19.18 -13.96
CA TRP A 116 3.51 18.61 -14.69
C TRP A 116 4.73 18.39 -13.79
N THR A 117 5.08 19.39 -12.98
CA THR A 117 6.20 19.30 -12.05
C THR A 117 5.97 18.20 -11.01
N LEU A 118 4.77 18.11 -10.45
CA LEU A 118 4.40 17.07 -9.48
C LEU A 118 4.56 15.67 -10.09
N LEU A 119 4.02 15.45 -11.29
CA LEU A 119 4.11 14.15 -11.97
C LEU A 119 5.55 13.78 -12.35
N THR A 120 6.34 14.75 -12.80
CA THR A 120 7.74 14.51 -13.15
C THR A 120 8.55 14.07 -11.93
N GLN A 121 8.38 14.73 -10.79
CA GLN A 121 9.05 14.34 -9.55
C GLN A 121 8.54 13.00 -9.01
N LEU A 122 7.22 12.77 -9.07
CA LEU A 122 6.59 11.53 -8.60
C LEU A 122 7.18 10.29 -9.28
N PHE A 123 7.51 10.37 -10.57
CA PHE A 123 8.03 9.24 -11.33
C PHE A 123 9.54 9.17 -11.47
N GLU A 124 10.29 10.16 -10.97
CA GLU A 124 11.75 10.21 -11.08
C GLU A 124 12.42 8.96 -10.49
N LYS A 125 12.14 8.64 -9.22
CA LYS A 125 12.68 7.44 -8.56
C LYS A 125 12.20 6.13 -9.20
N PRO A 126 10.89 5.92 -9.44
CA PRO A 126 10.40 4.70 -10.10
C PRO A 126 11.00 4.46 -11.49
N LEU A 127 11.22 5.51 -12.28
CA LEU A 127 11.85 5.41 -13.61
C LEU A 127 13.31 4.90 -13.55
N MET A 128 14.00 5.15 -12.44
CA MET A 128 15.36 4.69 -12.20
C MET A 128 15.42 3.28 -11.59
N SER A 129 14.30 2.78 -11.05
CA SER A 129 14.21 1.46 -10.44
C SER A 129 14.35 0.35 -11.49
N ARG A 130 15.14 -0.68 -11.17
CA ARG A 130 15.32 -1.86 -12.01
C ARG A 130 14.88 -3.12 -11.28
N ASP A 131 14.22 -4.01 -12.02
CA ASP A 131 13.91 -5.36 -11.58
C ASP A 131 15.19 -6.11 -11.21
N TYR A 132 15.14 -6.81 -10.09
CA TYR A 132 16.27 -7.49 -9.49
C TYR A 132 16.82 -8.64 -10.35
N TYR A 133 15.94 -9.37 -11.05
CA TYR A 133 16.30 -10.53 -11.84
C TYR A 133 16.68 -10.17 -13.27
N GLU A 134 15.95 -9.25 -13.90
CA GLU A 134 16.11 -8.97 -15.33
C GLU A 134 16.90 -7.69 -15.63
N GLY A 135 17.15 -6.84 -14.63
CA GLY A 135 17.79 -5.54 -14.80
C GLY A 135 17.00 -4.56 -15.68
N ARG A 136 15.76 -4.91 -16.02
CA ARG A 136 14.80 -4.08 -16.77
C ARG A 136 14.16 -3.03 -15.86
N PRO A 137 13.61 -1.92 -16.38
CA PRO A 137 12.86 -0.99 -15.53
C PRO A 137 11.74 -1.73 -14.78
N SER A 138 11.68 -1.56 -13.45
CA SER A 138 10.62 -2.15 -12.63
C SER A 138 9.24 -1.65 -13.04
N TYR A 139 9.19 -0.45 -13.62
CA TYR A 139 7.97 0.22 -14.06
C TYR A 139 8.15 0.78 -15.46
N ARG A 140 7.07 0.73 -16.25
CA ARG A 140 6.96 1.40 -17.54
C ARG A 140 5.83 2.40 -17.49
N PHE A 141 6.01 3.51 -18.20
CA PHE A 141 5.09 4.64 -18.19
C PHE A 141 4.75 5.03 -19.64
N SER A 142 3.50 5.40 -19.88
CA SER A 142 3.13 6.08 -21.13
C SER A 142 3.65 7.51 -21.12
N GLN A 143 3.57 8.18 -22.27
CA GLN A 143 3.66 9.64 -22.30
C GLN A 143 2.49 10.27 -21.51
N PHE A 144 2.71 11.48 -21.02
CA PHE A 144 1.66 12.27 -20.39
C PHE A 144 0.71 12.81 -21.47
N THR A 145 -0.59 12.66 -21.23
CA THR A 145 -1.64 13.18 -22.10
C THR A 145 -2.46 14.21 -21.35
N GLU A 146 -2.43 15.46 -21.81
CA GLU A 146 -3.24 16.53 -21.23
C GLU A 146 -4.67 16.53 -21.80
N SER A 147 -5.65 16.82 -20.94
CA SER A 147 -7.06 16.93 -21.30
C SER A 147 -7.76 17.96 -20.42
N GLU A 148 -9.03 18.26 -20.72
CA GLU A 148 -9.88 19.09 -19.84
C GLU A 148 -10.08 18.49 -18.43
N HIS A 149 -9.85 17.19 -18.27
CA HIS A 149 -9.95 16.49 -16.99
C HIS A 149 -8.62 16.41 -16.22
N GLY A 150 -7.54 17.01 -16.74
CA GLY A 150 -6.21 16.97 -16.15
C GLY A 150 -5.22 16.16 -16.99
N VAL A 151 -4.12 15.77 -16.34
CA VAL A 151 -3.02 15.03 -16.98
C VAL A 151 -3.18 13.55 -16.70
N MET A 152 -3.18 12.73 -17.75
CA MET A 152 -3.26 11.28 -17.67
C MET A 152 -1.89 10.64 -17.97
N VAL A 153 -1.58 9.58 -17.24
CA VAL A 153 -0.46 8.68 -17.49
C VAL A 153 -0.89 7.24 -17.23
N GLN A 154 -0.37 6.31 -18.03
CA GLN A 154 -0.53 4.88 -17.79
C GLN A 154 0.76 4.30 -17.22
N ILE A 155 0.62 3.38 -16.28
CA ILE A 155 1.72 2.77 -15.51
C ILE A 155 1.55 1.25 -15.61
N THR A 156 2.65 0.53 -15.73
CA THR A 156 2.66 -0.93 -15.59
C THR A 156 3.96 -1.42 -14.95
N TRP A 157 3.85 -2.43 -14.09
CA TRP A 157 4.98 -3.22 -13.56
C TRP A 157 4.96 -4.66 -14.09
N HIS A 158 4.02 -4.97 -14.99
CA HIS A 158 3.92 -6.25 -15.69
C HIS A 158 3.32 -6.02 -17.10
N GLU A 159 2.31 -6.81 -17.50
CA GLU A 159 1.63 -6.69 -18.80
C GLU A 159 0.44 -5.71 -18.76
N ASP A 160 -0.19 -5.56 -17.60
CA ASP A 160 -1.41 -4.77 -17.44
C ASP A 160 -1.14 -3.29 -17.20
N TRP A 161 -1.90 -2.41 -17.87
CA TRP A 161 -1.72 -0.96 -17.79
C TRP A 161 -2.79 -0.30 -16.92
N HIS A 162 -2.37 0.32 -15.82
CA HIS A 162 -3.22 1.08 -14.90
C HIS A 162 -3.16 2.56 -15.26
N ALA A 163 -4.28 3.27 -15.20
CA ALA A 163 -4.33 4.69 -15.51
C ALA A 163 -4.35 5.53 -14.22
N LEU A 164 -3.51 6.56 -14.20
CA LEU A 164 -3.55 7.64 -13.23
C LEU A 164 -3.98 8.93 -13.95
N THR A 165 -4.97 9.63 -13.41
CA THR A 165 -5.33 10.98 -13.83
C THR A 165 -5.11 11.94 -12.66
N VAL A 166 -4.41 13.04 -12.91
CA VAL A 166 -4.15 14.08 -11.92
C VAL A 166 -4.74 15.41 -12.39
N THR A 167 -5.60 15.98 -11.55
CA THR A 167 -6.25 17.27 -11.80
C THR A 167 -5.88 18.23 -10.68
N ARG A 168 -5.46 19.45 -11.01
CA ARG A 168 -5.30 20.50 -10.00
C ARG A 168 -6.67 21.05 -9.64
N ILE A 169 -7.03 21.04 -8.36
CA ILE A 169 -8.36 21.43 -7.86
C ILE A 169 -8.33 22.69 -6.98
N ALA A 170 -7.15 23.09 -6.49
CA ALA A 170 -6.87 24.39 -5.90
C ALA A 170 -5.39 24.73 -6.09
N ASP A 171 -4.94 25.90 -5.64
CA ASP A 171 -3.54 26.34 -5.81
C ASP A 171 -2.54 25.28 -5.33
N ASP A 172 -2.75 24.69 -4.16
CA ASP A 172 -1.82 23.72 -3.59
C ASP A 172 -2.38 22.29 -3.55
N MET A 173 -3.54 22.05 -4.17
CA MET A 173 -4.28 20.78 -4.01
C MET A 173 -4.55 20.09 -5.35
N PHE A 174 -4.30 18.79 -5.37
CA PHE A 174 -4.44 17.91 -6.53
C PHE A 174 -5.37 16.75 -6.22
N LEU A 175 -6.13 16.33 -7.22
CA LEU A 175 -6.98 15.16 -7.20
C LEU A 175 -6.35 14.08 -8.07
N PHE A 176 -6.00 12.95 -7.45
CA PHE A 176 -5.51 11.76 -8.10
C PHE A 176 -6.67 10.78 -8.26
N ARG A 177 -6.87 10.26 -9.47
CA ARG A 177 -7.84 9.21 -9.78
C ARG A 177 -7.13 8.04 -10.40
N LEU A 178 -7.23 6.89 -9.75
CA LEU A 178 -6.59 5.65 -10.15
C LEU A 178 -7.65 4.73 -10.77
N LYS A 179 -7.29 4.13 -11.89
CA LYS A 179 -8.09 3.11 -12.57
C LYS A 179 -7.19 1.92 -12.89
N ALA A 180 -7.32 0.87 -12.09
CA ALA A 180 -6.68 -0.42 -12.32
C ALA A 180 -7.15 -1.06 -13.63
N ALA A 181 -6.28 -1.86 -14.26
CA ALA A 181 -6.58 -2.61 -15.47
C ALA A 181 -7.63 -3.69 -15.20
N HIS A 182 -7.52 -4.36 -14.05
CA HIS A 182 -8.46 -5.38 -13.59
C HIS A 182 -9.19 -4.95 -12.32
N ARG A 183 -10.42 -5.46 -12.15
CA ARG A 183 -11.17 -5.21 -10.91
C ARG A 183 -10.43 -5.87 -9.74
N GLY A 184 -10.12 -5.08 -8.72
CA GLY A 184 -9.62 -5.59 -7.45
C GLY A 184 -8.11 -5.46 -7.23
N GLU A 185 -7.36 -4.85 -8.14
CA GLU A 185 -5.95 -4.53 -7.87
C GLU A 185 -5.84 -3.41 -6.83
N ARG A 186 -5.58 -3.82 -5.58
CA ARG A 186 -5.44 -2.91 -4.43
C ARG A 186 -4.03 -2.34 -4.30
N GLY A 187 -3.04 -3.00 -4.89
CA GLY A 187 -1.65 -2.56 -4.82
C GLY A 187 -1.39 -1.20 -5.47
N PHE A 188 -2.24 -0.75 -6.40
CA PHE A 188 -1.96 0.46 -7.17
C PHE A 188 -2.05 1.75 -6.32
N SER A 189 -3.03 1.87 -5.44
CA SER A 189 -3.13 3.01 -4.51
C SER A 189 -1.96 3.05 -3.53
N ARG A 190 -1.59 1.90 -2.98
CA ARG A 190 -0.43 1.77 -2.09
C ARG A 190 0.88 2.13 -2.78
N LEU A 191 1.07 1.70 -4.03
CA LEU A 191 2.23 2.04 -4.84
C LEU A 191 2.36 3.56 -5.02
N ILE A 192 1.27 4.21 -5.47
CA ILE A 192 1.25 5.67 -5.65
C ILE A 192 1.47 6.40 -4.32
N HIS A 193 0.89 5.91 -3.22
CA HIS A 193 1.09 6.51 -1.91
C HIS A 193 2.55 6.46 -1.45
N HIS A 194 3.24 5.34 -1.67
CA HIS A 194 4.65 5.24 -1.34
C HIS A 194 5.49 6.27 -2.11
N TRP A 195 5.22 6.43 -3.40
CA TRP A 195 5.90 7.44 -4.22
C TRP A 195 5.57 8.87 -3.77
N LEU A 196 4.34 9.13 -3.32
CA LEU A 196 3.93 10.44 -2.78
C LEU A 196 4.64 10.76 -1.46
N LYS A 197 4.74 9.81 -0.52
CA LYS A 197 5.43 10.00 0.77
C LYS A 197 6.91 10.35 0.59
N ASP A 198 7.51 9.90 -0.50
CA ASP A 198 8.90 10.12 -0.85
C ASP A 198 9.20 11.54 -1.36
N LEU A 199 8.17 12.36 -1.63
CA LEU A 199 8.30 13.73 -2.08
C LEU A 199 8.23 14.70 -0.88
N PRO A 200 9.31 15.41 -0.54
CA PRO A 200 9.34 16.29 0.64
C PRO A 200 8.31 17.44 0.63
N ILE A 201 7.83 17.81 -0.56
CA ILE A 201 6.85 18.89 -0.77
C ILE A 201 5.40 18.43 -0.53
N VAL A 202 5.15 17.11 -0.57
CA VAL A 202 3.83 16.54 -0.29
C VAL A 202 3.67 16.54 1.22
N SER A 203 2.65 17.27 1.69
CA SER A 203 2.42 17.50 3.12
C SER A 203 1.19 16.77 3.66
N ASP A 204 0.24 16.46 2.77
CA ASP A 204 -0.99 15.75 3.13
C ASP A 204 -1.49 14.91 1.96
N VAL A 205 -1.90 13.67 2.25
CA VAL A 205 -2.47 12.73 1.29
C VAL A 205 -3.68 12.07 1.93
N GLN A 206 -4.86 12.31 1.37
CA GLN A 206 -6.13 11.76 1.85
C GLN A 206 -6.75 10.85 0.80
N TRP A 207 -6.76 9.54 1.08
CA TRP A 207 -7.30 8.49 0.23
C TRP A 207 -8.78 8.24 0.50
N LEU A 208 -9.54 8.11 -0.57
CA LEU A 208 -10.98 7.89 -0.56
C LEU A 208 -11.35 6.73 -1.48
N SER A 209 -12.38 5.98 -1.10
CA SER A 209 -13.16 5.24 -2.09
C SER A 209 -13.97 6.20 -2.97
N GLN A 210 -14.45 5.72 -4.11
CA GLN A 210 -15.31 6.53 -4.98
C GLN A 210 -16.58 7.02 -4.25
N ASP A 211 -17.22 6.15 -3.45
CA ASP A 211 -18.41 6.51 -2.66
C ASP A 211 -18.11 7.56 -1.57
N GLU A 212 -16.97 7.44 -0.89
CA GLU A 212 -16.52 8.43 0.10
C GLU A 212 -16.26 9.79 -0.55
N PHE A 213 -15.66 9.79 -1.75
CA PHE A 213 -15.44 11.00 -2.54
C PHE A 213 -16.77 11.64 -2.95
N ASP A 214 -17.72 10.86 -3.48
CA ASP A 214 -19.02 11.35 -3.93
C ASP A 214 -19.86 11.94 -2.78
N LYS A 215 -19.66 11.44 -1.56
CA LYS A 215 -20.27 11.96 -0.32
C LYS A 215 -19.52 13.14 0.30
N GLY A 216 -18.37 13.55 -0.26
CA GLY A 216 -17.58 14.65 0.26
C GLY A 216 -16.91 14.35 1.62
N LEU A 217 -16.63 13.09 1.92
CA LEU A 217 -15.97 12.69 3.16
C LEU A 217 -14.49 13.13 3.18
N PRO A 218 -13.84 13.22 4.37
CA PRO A 218 -12.47 13.74 4.49
C PRO A 218 -11.40 12.83 3.87
N GLY A 219 -11.58 11.50 3.92
CA GLY A 219 -10.59 10.50 3.48
C GLY A 219 -9.78 9.91 4.63
N GLN A 220 -8.78 9.09 4.29
CA GLN A 220 -7.86 8.43 5.22
C GLN A 220 -6.40 8.69 4.82
N PRO A 221 -5.44 8.78 5.76
CA PRO A 221 -4.07 9.17 5.45
C PRO A 221 -3.27 8.12 4.65
N ALA A 222 -3.61 6.84 4.79
CA ALA A 222 -2.98 5.74 4.07
C ALA A 222 -4.02 5.02 3.22
N PRO A 223 -3.65 4.57 2.01
CA PRO A 223 -4.48 3.66 1.26
C PRO A 223 -4.40 2.28 1.89
N ASP A 224 -5.28 1.41 1.40
CA ASP A 224 -5.23 -0.02 1.64
C ASP A 224 -4.25 -0.64 0.64
#